data_AF-F2R0V3-F1
#
_entry.id   AF-F2R0V3-F1
#
_cell.length_a   1.000
_cell.length_b   1.000
_cell.length_c   1.000
_cell.angle_alpha   90.00
_cell.angle_beta   90.00
_cell.angle_gamma   90.00
#
_symmetry.space_group_name_H-M   'P 1'
#
loop_
_entity.id
_entity.type
_entity.pdbx_description
1 polymer ?
#
loop_
_entity_poly.entity_id
_entity_poly.type
_entity_poly.pdbx_seq_one_letter_code
_entity_poly.pdbx_strand_id
1 'polypeptide(L)'
;MPDHGATVPGAGSCGETAPNVTVSAVSTAGYLRDPPRHVWTTASAARIRAAHSIYRMSRRQAVSATADHAEERTNPAGRLGFEPGQVVQEIGYDDDVDHDLREGIESIIGAELVDEDYDDVADAVVLWFRDEDGDLTDALVDAIGLLEDGGTIWLLTPKTGRDGYIEPSDINDAAQTAGLSQTKSISVAKDWTGTRLTAPKR
;
A
#
# COMPACT_ATOMS: atom_id res chain seq x y z
N MET A 1 -72.06 28.90 8.94
CA MET A 1 -72.63 29.37 7.66
C MET A 1 -72.07 30.77 7.41
N PRO A 2 -71.52 31.14 6.23
CA PRO A 2 -71.07 30.39 5.04
C PRO A 2 -69.53 30.15 5.13
N ASP A 3 -68.78 29.51 4.22
CA ASP A 3 -68.59 29.78 2.79
C ASP A 3 -67.95 28.59 2.06
N HIS A 4 -68.23 28.53 0.76
CA HIS A 4 -67.88 27.47 -0.18
C HIS A 4 -66.40 27.48 -0.58
N GLY A 5 -65.82 26.31 -0.80
CA GLY A 5 -64.49 26.17 -1.40
C GLY A 5 -64.28 24.80 -2.04
N ALA A 6 -64.78 24.65 -3.26
CA ALA A 6 -64.45 23.53 -4.13
C ALA A 6 -63.03 23.72 -4.71
N THR A 7 -62.24 22.66 -4.77
CA THR A 7 -61.05 22.58 -5.64
C THR A 7 -60.97 21.19 -6.25
N VAL A 8 -60.93 21.19 -7.58
CA VAL A 8 -60.81 20.06 -8.49
C VAL A 8 -59.35 19.62 -8.66
N PRO A 9 -59.08 18.38 -9.09
CA PRO A 9 -57.72 17.87 -9.31
C PRO A 9 -57.18 18.23 -10.70
N GLY A 10 -55.95 18.75 -10.75
CA GLY A 10 -55.21 19.02 -11.99
C GLY A 10 -54.23 17.89 -12.32
N ALA A 11 -54.54 17.17 -13.40
CA ALA A 11 -53.63 16.25 -14.08
C ALA A 11 -52.59 17.02 -14.91
N GLY A 12 -51.38 16.49 -15.00
CA GLY A 12 -50.31 17.03 -15.84
C GLY A 12 -49.15 16.05 -15.97
N SER A 13 -49.36 14.95 -16.70
CA SER A 13 -48.27 14.10 -17.20
C SER A 13 -48.32 14.16 -18.72
N CYS A 14 -47.35 14.85 -19.33
CA CYS A 14 -47.12 14.88 -20.78
C CYS A 14 -45.73 15.47 -21.02
N GLY A 15 -44.81 14.68 -21.61
CA GLY A 15 -43.54 15.21 -22.11
C GLY A 15 -42.44 14.18 -22.28
N GLU A 16 -42.65 13.10 -23.04
CA GLU A 16 -41.53 12.32 -23.58
C GLU A 16 -41.80 12.00 -25.06
N THR A 17 -41.13 12.76 -25.93
CA THR A 17 -41.03 12.48 -27.37
C THR A 17 -39.71 13.02 -27.90
N ALA A 18 -38.88 12.11 -28.45
CA ALA A 18 -38.07 12.21 -29.68
C ALA A 18 -36.70 11.50 -29.54
N PRO A 19 -36.01 11.13 -30.64
CA PRO A 19 -36.54 10.45 -31.82
C PRO A 19 -35.66 9.27 -32.29
N ASN A 20 -36.29 8.43 -33.12
CA ASN A 20 -35.75 7.39 -33.99
C ASN A 20 -34.55 7.87 -34.86
N VAL A 21 -33.44 7.13 -34.85
CA VAL A 21 -32.50 7.07 -35.97
C VAL A 21 -32.11 5.61 -36.21
N THR A 22 -32.62 5.06 -37.31
CA THR A 22 -32.09 3.88 -37.99
C THR A 22 -31.08 4.36 -39.02
N VAL A 23 -29.84 3.87 -38.96
CA VAL A 23 -28.92 3.88 -40.11
C VAL A 23 -28.20 2.53 -40.20
N SER A 24 -28.52 1.79 -41.25
CA SER A 24 -27.70 0.70 -41.75
C SER A 24 -26.47 1.27 -42.45
N ALA A 25 -25.29 0.73 -42.13
CA ALA A 25 -24.12 0.86 -42.98
C ALA A 25 -23.46 -0.52 -43.07
N VAL A 26 -23.58 -1.15 -44.23
CA VAL A 26 -22.75 -2.28 -44.64
C VAL A 26 -21.49 -1.69 -45.28
N SER A 27 -20.31 -2.12 -44.86
CA SER A 27 -19.08 -1.88 -45.60
C SER A 27 -18.15 -3.07 -45.44
N THR A 28 -17.79 -3.61 -46.60
CA THR A 28 -16.87 -4.71 -46.85
C THR A 28 -15.46 -4.16 -47.08
N ALA A 29 -14.46 -5.01 -46.82
CA ALA A 29 -13.02 -4.90 -47.08
C ALA A 29 -12.24 -4.10 -46.02
N GLY A 30 -11.17 -4.59 -45.42
CA GLY A 30 -10.32 -5.73 -45.72
C GLY A 30 -8.86 -5.32 -45.48
N TYR A 31 -8.16 -6.11 -44.65
CA TYR A 31 -6.71 -6.16 -44.48
C TYR A 31 -5.96 -4.95 -43.88
N LEU A 32 -5.57 -5.07 -42.60
CA LEU A 32 -4.16 -4.94 -42.22
C LEU A 32 -3.85 -5.62 -40.87
N ARG A 33 -3.14 -6.76 -40.96
CA ARG A 33 -2.08 -7.29 -40.07
C ARG A 33 -2.28 -7.28 -38.53
N ASP A 34 -2.62 -8.46 -38.01
CA ASP A 34 -1.91 -9.28 -37.00
C ASP A 34 -0.78 -8.61 -36.18
N PRO A 35 -0.76 -8.78 -34.83
CA PRO A 35 -0.25 -10.03 -34.24
C PRO A 35 -1.05 -10.61 -33.05
N PRO A 36 -1.06 -11.95 -32.85
CA PRO A 36 -1.52 -12.59 -31.63
C PRO A 36 -0.33 -13.01 -30.77
N ARG A 37 -0.53 -12.99 -29.44
CA ARG A 37 -0.23 -14.09 -28.48
C ARG A 37 -0.08 -13.56 -27.06
N HIS A 38 -1.14 -13.71 -26.26
CA HIS A 38 -1.03 -13.84 -24.81
C HIS A 38 -1.35 -15.30 -24.45
N VAL A 39 -0.28 -16.09 -24.32
CA VAL A 39 -0.25 -17.33 -23.55
C VAL A 39 0.81 -17.07 -22.49
N TRP A 40 0.37 -16.88 -21.25
CA TRP A 40 1.26 -16.95 -20.10
C TRP A 40 1.19 -18.39 -19.61
N THR A 41 2.11 -19.20 -20.11
CA THR A 41 2.41 -20.51 -19.54
C THR A 41 3.18 -20.29 -18.24
N THR A 42 2.77 -21.01 -17.22
CA THR A 42 3.42 -21.15 -15.92
C THR A 42 4.84 -21.72 -16.05
N ALA A 43 5.61 -21.53 -14.97
CA ALA A 43 6.94 -22.08 -14.66
C ALA A 43 8.15 -21.17 -14.99
N SER A 44 8.55 -20.40 -13.98
CA SER A 44 9.97 -20.12 -13.74
C SER A 44 10.37 -20.73 -12.40
N ALA A 45 10.86 -21.97 -12.47
CA ALA A 45 11.79 -22.49 -11.48
C ALA A 45 13.18 -21.98 -11.85
N ALA A 46 13.76 -21.11 -11.04
CA ALA A 46 15.18 -20.78 -11.12
C ALA A 46 15.76 -20.75 -9.70
N ARG A 47 16.41 -21.87 -9.37
CA ARG A 47 17.32 -22.01 -8.24
C ARG A 47 18.51 -21.08 -8.45
N ILE A 48 18.84 -20.23 -7.49
CA ILE A 48 20.24 -19.81 -7.28
C ILE A 48 20.56 -19.91 -5.78
N ARG A 49 21.68 -20.59 -5.53
CA ARG A 49 22.28 -20.86 -4.24
C ARG A 49 23.05 -19.64 -3.73
N ALA A 50 23.08 -19.54 -2.40
CA ALA A 50 24.24 -19.23 -1.55
C ALA A 50 24.99 -17.91 -1.77
N ALA A 51 25.00 -17.09 -0.72
CA ALA A 51 26.23 -16.53 -0.19
C ALA A 51 26.08 -16.18 1.29
N HIS A 52 26.56 -17.09 2.13
CA HIS A 52 27.02 -16.79 3.48
C HIS A 52 28.34 -16.00 3.36
N SER A 53 28.64 -15.13 4.34
CA SER A 53 29.85 -14.29 4.47
C SER A 53 29.69 -12.95 3.74
N ILE A 54 29.85 -11.75 4.33
CA ILE A 54 30.92 -11.29 5.23
C ILE A 54 30.39 -10.02 5.94
N TYR A 55 30.23 -9.98 7.27
CA TYR A 55 30.22 -8.71 8.00
C TYR A 55 31.49 -8.60 8.83
N ARG A 56 32.53 -8.05 8.20
CA ARG A 56 33.76 -7.62 8.86
C ARG A 56 33.98 -6.14 8.57
N MET A 57 33.62 -5.33 9.58
CA MET A 57 34.09 -3.99 9.90
C MET A 57 34.93 -3.18 8.88
N SER A 58 34.53 -1.91 8.78
CA SER A 58 35.37 -0.71 8.72
C SER A 58 35.78 -0.15 7.35
N ARG A 59 35.19 1.04 7.08
CA ARG A 59 35.88 2.32 6.83
C ARG A 59 36.13 2.76 5.37
N ARG A 60 35.46 3.88 5.04
CA ARG A 60 35.78 4.99 4.11
C ARG A 60 35.49 4.83 2.60
N GLN A 61 34.90 5.91 2.06
CA GLN A 61 34.80 6.37 0.65
C GLN A 61 33.68 5.74 -0.18
N ALA A 62 32.90 6.45 -1.00
CA ALA A 62 32.86 7.87 -1.38
C ALA A 62 31.45 8.23 -1.88
N VAL A 63 31.08 9.49 -1.70
CA VAL A 63 29.86 10.14 -2.22
C VAL A 63 29.65 9.90 -3.72
N SER A 64 28.48 9.40 -4.10
CA SER A 64 27.90 9.54 -5.45
C SER A 64 26.52 10.18 -5.32
N ALA A 65 26.52 11.49 -5.02
CA ALA A 65 25.34 12.34 -5.13
C ALA A 65 25.10 12.65 -6.61
N THR A 66 24.44 11.75 -7.35
CA THR A 66 23.80 12.05 -8.65
C THR A 66 22.59 11.17 -8.99
N ALA A 67 22.15 10.27 -8.09
CA ALA A 67 20.83 9.60 -8.22
C ALA A 67 19.68 10.41 -7.60
N ASP A 68 20.01 11.44 -6.82
CA ASP A 68 19.07 12.37 -6.21
C ASP A 68 18.42 13.25 -7.30
N HIS A 69 17.11 13.52 -7.19
CA HIS A 69 16.30 14.46 -7.99
C HIS A 69 15.49 13.94 -9.20
N ALA A 70 15.77 12.76 -9.79
CA ALA A 70 14.92 12.26 -10.88
C ALA A 70 13.77 11.35 -10.39
N GLU A 71 14.00 10.60 -9.32
CA GLU A 71 13.07 9.54 -8.82
C GLU A 71 12.14 10.07 -7.70
N GLU A 72 12.42 11.26 -7.18
CA GLU A 72 11.72 11.92 -6.08
C GLU A 72 10.25 12.29 -6.39
N ARG A 73 9.83 12.30 -7.66
CA ARG A 73 8.46 12.70 -8.05
C ARG A 73 7.45 11.57 -8.19
N THR A 74 7.90 10.31 -8.14
CA THR A 74 7.02 9.12 -8.23
C THR A 74 7.22 8.12 -7.09
N ASN A 75 8.35 8.16 -6.38
CA ASN A 75 8.64 7.15 -5.36
C ASN A 75 7.57 7.13 -4.24
N PRO A 76 6.79 6.05 -4.10
CA PRO A 76 5.75 5.94 -3.07
C PRO A 76 6.30 6.05 -1.64
N ALA A 77 7.55 5.62 -1.43
CA ALA A 77 8.23 5.66 -0.14
C ALA A 77 8.58 7.07 0.32
N GLY A 78 8.69 8.05 -0.60
CA GLY A 78 8.99 9.44 -0.25
C GLY A 78 7.93 10.09 0.67
N ARG A 79 6.74 9.49 0.79
CA ARG A 79 5.66 9.97 1.66
C ARG A 79 5.71 9.39 3.07
N LEU A 80 6.48 8.32 3.26
CA LEU A 80 6.67 7.64 4.55
C LEU A 80 7.62 8.44 5.46
N GLY A 81 8.47 9.29 4.89
CA GLY A 81 9.34 10.16 5.67
C GLY A 81 10.41 9.40 6.45
N PHE A 82 10.91 8.30 5.88
CA PHE A 82 12.13 7.65 6.35
C PHE A 82 13.34 8.57 6.14
N GLU A 83 14.34 8.43 7.00
CA GLU A 83 15.58 9.16 6.95
C GLU A 83 16.73 8.25 6.50
N PRO A 84 17.72 8.79 5.77
CA PRO A 84 18.90 8.03 5.37
C PRO A 84 19.70 7.55 6.59
N GLY A 85 20.06 6.27 6.59
CA GLY A 85 20.81 5.60 7.67
C GLY A 85 19.96 4.93 8.75
N GLN A 86 18.63 4.96 8.64
CA GLN A 86 17.74 4.23 9.54
C GLN A 86 17.72 2.73 9.22
N VAL A 87 17.64 1.91 10.27
CA VAL A 87 17.39 0.47 10.16
C VAL A 87 15.88 0.25 10.06
N VAL A 88 15.43 -0.28 8.92
CA VAL A 88 14.01 -0.57 8.68
C VAL A 88 13.79 -2.07 8.62
N GLN A 89 12.99 -2.56 9.56
CA GLN A 89 12.62 -3.95 9.74
C GLN A 89 11.33 -4.28 9.03
N GLU A 90 11.33 -5.27 8.15
CA GLU A 90 10.13 -5.79 7.49
C GLU A 90 9.58 -7.01 8.23
N ILE A 91 8.26 -7.08 8.38
CA ILE A 91 7.52 -8.17 9.03
C ILE A 91 6.27 -8.48 8.21
N GLY A 92 5.92 -9.77 8.08
CA GLY A 92 4.70 -10.21 7.39
C GLY A 92 4.79 -10.20 5.86
N TYR A 93 6.02 -10.24 5.33
CA TYR A 93 6.27 -10.33 3.90
C TYR A 93 5.63 -11.58 3.28
N ASP A 94 4.92 -11.40 2.17
CA ASP A 94 4.38 -12.48 1.32
C ASP A 94 4.47 -12.08 -0.17
N ASP A 95 3.96 -12.88 -1.10
CA ASP A 95 4.11 -12.66 -2.55
C ASP A 95 3.29 -11.45 -3.07
N ASP A 96 2.34 -10.95 -2.28
CA ASP A 96 1.46 -9.81 -2.63
C ASP A 96 1.96 -8.43 -2.17
N VAL A 97 3.17 -8.35 -1.59
CA VAL A 97 3.76 -7.06 -1.22
C VAL A 97 4.18 -6.24 -2.44
N ASP A 98 4.32 -4.93 -2.25
CA ASP A 98 4.70 -4.01 -3.31
C ASP A 98 6.23 -3.82 -3.35
N HIS A 99 6.89 -4.40 -4.36
CA HIS A 99 8.34 -4.29 -4.54
C HIS A 99 8.80 -2.85 -4.85
N ASP A 100 8.00 -2.05 -5.56
CA ASP A 100 8.34 -0.64 -5.88
C ASP A 100 8.41 0.18 -4.58
N LEU A 101 7.55 -0.14 -3.61
CA LEU A 101 7.61 0.44 -2.28
C LEU A 101 8.90 0.06 -1.54
N ARG A 102 9.30 -1.21 -1.58
CA ARG A 102 10.52 -1.71 -0.92
C ARG A 102 11.76 -1.05 -1.52
N GLU A 103 11.92 -1.14 -2.83
CA GLU A 103 13.03 -0.48 -3.57
C GLU A 103 13.07 1.02 -3.28
N GLY A 104 11.89 1.64 -3.19
CA GLY A 104 11.73 3.04 -2.82
C GLY A 104 12.22 3.37 -1.42
N ILE A 105 11.97 2.50 -0.43
CA ILE A 105 12.43 2.65 0.95
C ILE A 105 13.94 2.46 1.01
N GLU A 106 14.48 1.42 0.37
CA GLU A 106 15.91 1.11 0.34
C GLU A 106 16.73 2.25 -0.26
N SER A 107 16.20 2.86 -1.33
CA SER A 107 16.82 4.04 -1.94
C SER A 107 16.84 5.24 -1.00
N ILE A 108 15.87 5.40 -0.10
CA ILE A 108 15.79 6.53 0.84
C ILE A 108 16.71 6.29 2.04
N ILE A 109 16.65 5.09 2.65
CA ILE A 109 17.45 4.76 3.82
C ILE A 109 18.92 4.50 3.46
N GLY A 110 19.19 4.16 2.19
CA GLY A 110 20.54 3.83 1.71
C GLY A 110 21.05 2.48 2.21
N ALA A 111 20.14 1.59 2.62
CA ALA A 111 20.35 0.27 3.17
C ALA A 111 19.23 -0.67 2.71
N GLU A 112 19.46 -1.98 2.76
CA GLU A 112 18.44 -3.01 2.48
C GLU A 112 17.49 -3.14 3.68
N LEU A 113 16.20 -3.44 3.44
CA LEU A 113 15.28 -3.76 4.54
C LEU A 113 15.74 -5.04 5.23
N VAL A 114 15.76 -5.05 6.56
CA VAL A 114 16.07 -6.25 7.33
C VAL A 114 14.80 -7.08 7.53
N ASP A 115 14.93 -8.41 7.55
CA ASP A 115 13.82 -9.37 7.67
C ASP A 115 13.64 -9.84 9.11
N GLU A 116 12.55 -10.54 9.46
CA GLU A 116 12.10 -10.76 10.85
C GLU A 116 13.11 -11.51 11.75
N ASP A 117 14.11 -12.16 11.15
CA ASP A 117 15.26 -12.80 11.80
C ASP A 117 16.35 -11.81 12.29
N TYR A 118 16.13 -10.50 12.20
CA TYR A 118 17.07 -9.50 12.70
C TYR A 118 17.17 -9.55 14.24
N ASP A 119 18.39 -9.77 14.76
CA ASP A 119 18.65 -9.96 16.19
C ASP A 119 18.97 -8.64 16.94
N ASP A 120 18.86 -7.48 16.28
CA ASP A 120 19.13 -6.16 16.86
C ASP A 120 17.88 -5.26 16.78
N VAL A 121 17.94 -4.04 17.33
CA VAL A 121 16.80 -3.11 17.33
C VAL A 121 16.74 -2.29 16.04
N ALA A 122 15.52 -2.03 15.55
CA ALA A 122 15.28 -1.22 14.36
C ALA A 122 14.73 0.18 14.71
N ASP A 123 15.10 1.19 13.93
CA ASP A 123 14.54 2.55 14.03
C ASP A 123 13.07 2.58 13.62
N ALA A 124 12.72 1.78 12.61
CA ALA A 124 11.37 1.68 12.10
C ALA A 124 11.02 0.25 11.67
N VAL A 125 9.75 -0.10 11.79
CA VAL A 125 9.21 -1.40 11.36
C VAL A 125 8.17 -1.16 10.28
N VAL A 126 8.26 -1.91 9.19
CA VAL A 126 7.28 -2.04 8.11
C VAL A 126 6.55 -3.35 8.34
N LEU A 127 5.33 -3.26 8.85
CA LEU A 127 4.48 -4.40 9.17
C LEU A 127 3.42 -4.57 8.08
N TRP A 128 3.52 -5.63 7.29
CA TRP A 128 2.49 -6.06 6.36
C TRP A 128 1.49 -6.93 7.11
N PHE A 129 0.23 -6.52 7.13
CA PHE A 129 -0.78 -7.24 7.91
C PHE A 129 -2.11 -7.31 7.16
N ARG A 130 -2.70 -8.51 7.15
CA ARG A 130 -4.00 -8.85 6.58
C ARG A 130 -4.91 -9.36 7.68
N ASP A 131 -6.22 -9.20 7.50
CA ASP A 131 -7.24 -9.72 8.44
C ASP A 131 -7.08 -11.24 8.73
N GLU A 132 -6.54 -11.99 7.78
CA GLU A 132 -6.29 -13.43 7.92
C GLU A 132 -4.98 -13.80 8.65
N ASP A 133 -4.05 -12.85 8.82
CA ASP A 133 -2.75 -13.09 9.45
C ASP A 133 -2.85 -13.29 10.98
N GLY A 134 -3.98 -12.90 11.59
CA GLY A 134 -4.27 -13.17 13.00
C GLY A 134 -4.77 -11.94 13.76
N ASP A 135 -4.27 -11.76 14.99
CA ASP A 135 -4.62 -10.60 15.81
C ASP A 135 -3.62 -9.46 15.57
N LEU A 136 -4.13 -8.32 15.09
CA LEU A 136 -3.32 -7.14 14.83
C LEU A 136 -2.65 -6.60 16.10
N THR A 137 -3.30 -6.73 17.26
CA THR A 137 -2.77 -6.24 18.53
C THR A 137 -1.51 -7.00 18.91
N ASP A 138 -1.53 -8.33 18.79
CA ASP A 138 -0.36 -9.16 19.10
C ASP A 138 0.78 -8.84 18.13
N ALA A 139 0.50 -8.74 16.82
CA ALA A 139 1.49 -8.36 15.83
C ALA A 139 2.11 -6.98 16.10
N LEU A 140 1.31 -6.01 16.56
CA LEU A 140 1.80 -4.69 16.95
C LEU A 140 2.65 -4.75 18.22
N VAL A 141 2.30 -5.57 19.21
CA VAL A 141 3.08 -5.76 20.43
C VAL A 141 4.43 -6.42 20.12
N ASP A 142 4.45 -7.42 19.26
CA ASP A 142 5.69 -8.05 18.80
C ASP A 142 6.56 -7.06 18.01
N ALA A 143 5.97 -6.28 17.10
CA ALA A 143 6.67 -5.23 16.36
C ALA A 143 7.27 -4.14 17.28
N ILE A 144 6.57 -3.75 18.36
CA ILE A 144 7.12 -2.83 19.37
C ILE A 144 8.37 -3.42 20.04
N GLY A 145 8.40 -4.74 20.26
CA GLY A 145 9.54 -5.42 20.88
C GLY A 145 10.83 -5.37 20.05
N LEU A 146 10.70 -5.22 18.74
CA LEU A 146 11.81 -5.14 17.78
C LEU A 146 12.27 -3.70 17.51
N LEU A 147 11.50 -2.70 17.97
CA LEU A 147 11.81 -1.29 17.78
C LEU A 147 12.72 -0.73 18.87
N GLU A 148 13.52 0.26 18.48
CA GLU A 148 14.22 1.11 19.43
C GLU A 148 13.29 2.13 20.13
N ASP A 149 13.85 2.82 21.13
CA ASP A 149 13.12 3.77 21.96
C ASP A 149 12.62 5.00 21.16
N GLY A 150 11.31 5.03 20.91
CA GLY A 150 10.66 6.06 20.09
C GLY A 150 10.65 5.74 18.59
N GLY A 151 10.83 4.47 18.24
CA GLY A 151 10.69 3.97 16.89
C GLY A 151 9.28 4.17 16.30
N THR A 152 9.20 4.02 14.97
CA THR A 152 7.95 4.17 14.22
C THR A 152 7.57 2.85 13.54
N ILE A 153 6.31 2.43 13.70
CA ILE A 153 5.74 1.31 12.95
C ILE A 153 4.92 1.87 11.79
N TRP A 154 5.22 1.43 10.59
CA TRP A 154 4.39 1.58 9.41
C TRP A 154 3.60 0.30 9.22
N LEU A 155 2.31 0.34 9.57
CA LEU A 155 1.37 -0.73 9.34
C LEU A 155 0.80 -0.60 7.93
N LEU A 156 1.01 -1.60 7.08
CA LEU A 156 0.49 -1.69 5.73
C LEU A 156 -0.67 -2.66 5.71
N THR A 157 -1.85 -2.16 5.37
CA THR A 157 -3.05 -2.97 5.19
C THR A 157 -3.58 -2.83 3.77
N PRO A 158 -4.20 -3.90 3.21
CA PRO A 158 -4.79 -3.84 1.88
C PRO A 158 -5.97 -2.85 1.87
N LYS A 159 -6.28 -2.29 0.69
CA LYS A 159 -7.36 -1.31 0.53
C LYS A 159 -8.76 -1.93 0.58
N THR A 160 -9.76 -1.07 0.80
CA THR A 160 -11.18 -1.46 0.82
C THR A 160 -11.57 -2.28 -0.42
N GLY A 161 -12.20 -3.42 -0.20
CA GLY A 161 -12.65 -4.33 -1.26
C GLY A 161 -11.59 -5.33 -1.75
N ARG A 162 -10.45 -5.44 -1.07
CA ARG A 162 -9.49 -6.54 -1.20
C ARG A 162 -9.66 -7.51 -0.04
N ASP A 163 -9.29 -8.77 -0.26
CA ASP A 163 -9.13 -9.75 0.81
C ASP A 163 -8.06 -9.27 1.81
N GLY A 164 -8.28 -9.58 3.09
CA GLY A 164 -7.42 -9.10 4.17
C GLY A 164 -7.62 -7.63 4.58
N TYR A 165 -8.66 -6.93 4.07
CA TYR A 165 -8.95 -5.54 4.44
C TYR A 165 -9.33 -5.43 5.92
N ILE A 166 -8.71 -4.46 6.60
CA ILE A 166 -8.96 -4.15 8.01
C ILE A 166 -9.51 -2.73 8.11
N GLU A 167 -10.56 -2.55 8.90
CA GLU A 167 -11.14 -1.23 9.10
C GLU A 167 -10.19 -0.32 9.90
N PRO A 168 -10.11 0.97 9.56
CA PRO A 168 -9.31 1.94 10.32
C PRO A 168 -9.66 1.99 11.81
N SER A 169 -10.90 1.65 12.17
CA SER A 169 -11.36 1.56 13.56
C SER A 169 -10.65 0.44 14.31
N ASP A 170 -10.60 -0.78 13.76
CA ASP A 170 -9.89 -1.92 14.35
C ASP A 170 -8.40 -1.63 14.50
N ILE A 171 -7.80 -0.96 13.50
CA ILE A 171 -6.40 -0.50 13.59
C ILE A 171 -6.21 0.46 14.77
N ASN A 172 -7.18 1.35 15.01
CA ASN A 172 -7.09 2.31 16.10
C ASN A 172 -7.25 1.63 17.47
N ASP A 173 -8.21 0.72 17.62
CA ASP A 173 -8.42 -0.07 18.84
C ASP A 173 -7.19 -0.95 19.15
N ALA A 174 -6.64 -1.63 18.15
CA ALA A 174 -5.43 -2.45 18.29
C ALA A 174 -4.22 -1.58 18.68
N ALA A 175 -4.01 -0.45 18.01
CA ALA A 175 -2.95 0.49 18.34
C ALA A 175 -3.07 1.02 19.77
N GLN A 176 -4.27 1.42 20.21
CA GLN A 176 -4.50 1.88 21.58
C GLN A 176 -4.22 0.78 22.61
N THR A 177 -4.63 -0.45 22.32
CA THR A 177 -4.40 -1.61 23.20
C THR A 177 -2.91 -1.94 23.30
N ALA A 178 -2.19 -1.85 22.19
CA ALA A 178 -0.73 -2.01 22.13
C ALA A 178 0.04 -0.82 22.74
N GLY A 179 -0.65 0.28 23.08
CA GLY A 179 -0.05 1.50 23.62
C GLY A 179 0.60 2.41 22.56
N LEU A 180 0.30 2.19 21.28
CA LEU A 180 0.76 2.99 20.15
C LEU A 180 -0.16 4.19 19.90
N SER A 181 0.41 5.25 19.32
CA SER A 181 -0.35 6.40 18.84
C SER A 181 -0.35 6.46 17.32
N GLN A 182 -1.54 6.36 16.72
CA GLN A 182 -1.71 6.57 15.28
C GLN A 182 -1.54 8.04 14.93
N THR A 183 -0.67 8.34 13.97
CA THR A 183 -0.35 9.72 13.60
C THR A 183 -0.85 10.11 12.21
N LYS A 184 -0.68 9.24 11.22
CA LYS A 184 -1.00 9.54 9.82
C LYS A 184 -1.30 8.26 9.05
N SER A 185 -2.34 8.27 8.23
CA SER A 185 -2.60 7.20 7.25
C SER A 185 -2.54 7.76 5.83
N ILE A 186 -1.81 7.08 4.95
CA ILE A 186 -1.63 7.46 3.55
C ILE A 186 -1.68 6.25 2.63
N SER A 187 -2.11 6.46 1.38
CA SER A 187 -1.94 5.44 0.34
C SER A 187 -0.46 5.38 -0.04
N VAL A 188 0.16 4.25 0.23
CA VAL A 188 1.58 3.99 -0.06
C VAL A 188 1.73 3.26 -1.38
N ALA A 189 0.82 2.34 -1.71
CA ALA A 189 0.90 1.59 -2.95
C ALA A 189 -0.45 1.59 -3.70
N LYS A 190 -0.48 0.91 -4.86
CA LYS A 190 -1.73 0.77 -5.63
C LYS A 190 -2.80 0.09 -4.79
N ASP A 191 -2.42 -0.97 -4.09
CA ASP A 191 -3.34 -1.84 -3.36
C ASP A 191 -3.18 -1.76 -1.84
N TRP A 192 -2.18 -1.01 -1.35
CA TRP A 192 -1.82 -0.91 0.07
C TRP A 192 -2.00 0.50 0.64
N THR A 193 -2.45 0.56 1.89
CA THR A 193 -2.54 1.77 2.71
C THR A 193 -1.57 1.65 3.88
N GLY A 194 -0.71 2.65 4.04
CA GLY A 194 0.23 2.73 5.15
C GLY A 194 -0.29 3.62 6.25
N THR A 195 -0.33 3.08 7.47
CA THR A 195 -0.69 3.77 8.70
C THR A 195 0.54 3.89 9.58
N ARG A 196 0.89 5.12 9.93
CA ARG A 196 1.99 5.43 10.84
C ARG A 196 1.53 5.35 12.29
N LEU A 197 2.15 4.46 13.04
CA LEU A 197 1.98 4.26 14.47
C LEU A 197 3.31 4.61 15.16
N THR A 198 3.27 5.42 16.20
CA THR A 198 4.48 5.80 16.94
C THR A 198 4.45 5.14 18.32
N ALA A 199 5.55 4.48 18.66
CA ALA A 199 5.73 3.90 19.98
C ALA A 199 6.01 5.00 21.02
N PRO A 200 5.40 4.92 22.22
CA PRO A 200 5.74 5.83 23.29
C PRO A 200 7.19 5.59 23.73
N LYS A 201 7.94 6.68 23.96
CA LYS A 201 9.26 6.59 24.59
C LYS A 201 9.13 6.02 25.99
N ARG A 202 9.88 4.97 26.30
CA ARG A 202 9.88 4.32 27.61
C ARG A 202 10.84 4.98 28.60
#